data_AF-A0A5B7W4U4-F1
#
_entry.id   AF-A0A5B7W4U4-F1
#
_cell.length_a   1.000
_cell.length_b   1.000
_cell.length_c   1.000
_cell.angle_alpha   90.00
_cell.angle_beta   90.00
_cell.angle_gamma   90.00
#
_symmetry.space_group_name_H-M   'P 1'
#
loop_
_entity.id
_entity.type
_entity.pdbx_description
1 polymer ?
#
loop_
_entity_poly.entity_id
_entity_poly.type
_entity_poly.pdbx_seq_one_letter_code
_entity_poly.pdbx_strand_id
1 'polypeptide(L)' 'MNSNTASSQPRMLSLEELATLIRKMREAFQWTQETLAELAGLNVRTVQRVENAKSASA' A
#
# COMPACT_ATOMS: atom_id res chain seq x y z
N MET A 1 1.21 31.09 -25.80
CA MET A 1 1.69 29.96 -24.98
C MET A 1 1.04 30.04 -23.60
N ASN A 2 0.20 29.08 -23.24
CA ASN A 2 -0.46 28.98 -21.94
C ASN A 2 0.24 27.89 -21.11
N SER A 3 1.14 28.32 -20.25
CA SER A 3 1.85 27.48 -19.29
C SER A 3 0.92 27.10 -18.14
N ASN A 4 0.13 26.05 -18.34
CA ASN A 4 -0.61 25.39 -17.27
C ASN A 4 0.37 24.55 -16.46
N THR A 5 1.04 25.17 -15.49
CA THR A 5 1.78 24.46 -14.43
C THR A 5 0.76 23.71 -13.58
N ALA A 6 0.38 22.52 -14.02
CA ALA A 6 -0.38 21.58 -13.23
C ALA A 6 0.44 21.25 -11.99
N SER A 7 0.00 21.78 -10.85
CA SER A 7 0.53 21.45 -9.53
C SER A 7 0.48 19.94 -9.35
N SER A 8 1.60 19.24 -9.55
CA SER A 8 1.79 17.84 -9.16
C SER A 8 1.83 17.77 -7.62
N GLN A 9 0.71 18.04 -6.98
CA GLN A 9 0.51 17.66 -5.59
C GLN A 9 0.55 16.13 -5.56
N PRO A 10 1.40 15.50 -4.72
CA PRO A 10 1.41 14.05 -4.59
C PRO A 10 0.02 13.62 -4.13
N ARG A 11 -0.72 12.96 -5.03
CA ARG A 11 -2.03 12.41 -4.71
C ARG A 11 -1.81 11.37 -3.62
N MET A 12 -2.29 11.65 -2.41
CA MET A 12 -2.31 10.64 -1.35
C MET A 12 -3.20 9.49 -1.82
N LEU A 13 -2.61 8.30 -1.91
CA LEU A 13 -3.35 7.09 -2.21
C LEU A 13 -4.38 6.86 -1.12
N SER A 14 -5.60 6.48 -1.50
CA SER A 14 -6.57 6.00 -0.52
C SER A 14 -6.03 4.72 0.14
N LEU A 15 -6.54 4.40 1.33
CA LEU A 15 -6.13 3.19 2.05
C LEU A 15 -6.37 1.92 1.18
N GLU A 16 -7.43 1.92 0.37
CA GLU A 16 -7.76 0.85 -0.57
C GLU A 16 -6.78 0.78 -1.76
N GLU A 17 -6.40 1.93 -2.32
CA GLU A 17 -5.42 1.99 -3.40
C GLU A 17 -4.04 1.51 -2.90
N LEU A 18 -3.66 1.90 -1.68
CA LEU A 18 -2.43 1.44 -1.03
C LEU A 18 -2.47 -0.07 -0.74
N ALA A 19 -3.59 -0.58 -0.23
CA ALA A 19 -3.79 -2.02 0.03
C ALA A 19 -3.62 -2.84 -1.26
N THR A 20 -4.24 -2.37 -2.34
CA THR A 20 -4.16 -3.00 -3.66
C THR A 20 -2.73 -2.96 -4.21
N LEU A 21 -2.02 -1.84 -4.03
CA LEU A 21 -0.63 -1.71 -4.46
C LEU A 21 0.29 -2.67 -3.70
N ILE A 22 0.16 -2.74 -2.37
CA ILE A 22 0.96 -3.64 -1.53
C ILE A 22 0.72 -5.09 -1.92
N ARG A 23 -0.53 -5.49 -2.13
CA ARG A 23 -0.87 -6.85 -2.60
C ARG A 23 -0.25 -7.14 -3.96
N LYS A 24 -0.34 -6.21 -4.91
CA LYS A 24 0.27 -6.36 -6.24
C LYS A 24 1.78 -6.48 -6.17
N MET A 25 2.45 -5.69 -5.33
CA MET A 25 3.89 -5.79 -5.13
C MET A 25 4.25 -7.13 -4.51
N ARG A 26 3.53 -7.57 -3.46
CA ARG A 26 3.74 -8.89 -2.84
C ARG A 26 3.65 -10.02 -3.87
N GLU A 27 2.63 -9.98 -4.73
CA GLU A 27 2.44 -10.96 -5.81
C GLU A 27 3.54 -10.85 -6.88
N ALA A 28 3.96 -9.65 -7.28
CA ALA A 28 5.04 -9.45 -8.24
C ALA A 28 6.39 -9.96 -7.75
N PHE A 29 6.68 -9.82 -6.45
CA PHE A 29 7.88 -10.36 -5.81
C PHE A 29 7.73 -11.82 -5.35
N GLN A 30 6.57 -12.46 -5.60
CA GLN A 30 6.26 -13.82 -5.17
C GLN A 30 6.46 -14.04 -3.66
N TRP A 31 6.18 -13.02 -2.87
CA TRP A 31 6.29 -13.08 -1.42
C TRP A 31 5.01 -13.63 -0.78
N THR A 32 5.18 -14.41 0.29
CA THR A 32 4.06 -14.71 1.18
C THR A 32 3.76 -13.51 2.07
N GLN A 33 2.60 -13.51 2.75
CA GLN A 33 2.30 -12.48 3.74
C GLN A 33 3.32 -12.52 4.90
N GLU A 34 3.83 -13.70 5.26
CA GLU A 34 4.90 -13.84 6.25
C GLU A 34 6.21 -13.22 5.79
N THR A 35 6.64 -13.50 4.55
CA THR A 35 7.87 -12.91 4.00
C THR A 35 7.77 -11.38 3.94
N LEU A 36 6.64 -10.84 3.50
CA LEU A 36 6.43 -9.39 3.47
C LEU A 36 6.45 -8.80 4.90
N ALA A 37 5.85 -9.49 5.86
CA ALA A 37 5.84 -9.06 7.26
C ALA A 37 7.25 -9.05 7.85
N GLU A 38 8.03 -10.11 7.62
CA GLU A 38 9.40 -10.24 8.07
C GLU A 38 10.30 -9.16 7.46
N LEU A 39 10.22 -8.94 6.14
CA LEU A 39 10.98 -7.90 5.44
C LEU A 39 10.61 -6.47 5.88
N ALA A 40 9.33 -6.24 6.18
CA ALA A 40 8.84 -4.95 6.66
C ALA A 40 9.07 -4.73 8.17
N GLY A 41 9.53 -5.76 8.91
CA GLY A 41 9.61 -5.71 10.38
C GLY A 41 8.22 -5.57 11.04
N LEU A 42 7.17 -6.03 10.38
CA LEU A 42 5.78 -5.95 10.83
C LEU A 42 5.29 -7.32 11.25
N ASN A 43 4.18 -7.34 12.01
CA ASN A 43 3.45 -8.58 12.24
C ASN A 43 2.61 -8.94 11.00
N VAL A 44 2.49 -10.24 10.69
CA VAL A 44 1.60 -10.76 9.64
C VAL A 44 0.18 -10.23 9.76
N ARG A 45 -0.34 -10.07 10.99
CA ARG A 45 -1.67 -9.45 11.20
C ARG A 45 -1.74 -8.01 10.71
N THR A 46 -0.66 -7.25 10.81
CA THR A 46 -0.59 -5.87 10.32
C THR A 46 -0.59 -5.87 8.80
N VAL A 47 0.18 -6.76 8.16
CA VAL A 47 0.16 -6.95 6.70
C VAL A 47 -1.24 -7.33 6.21
N GLN A 48 -1.90 -8.30 6.86
CA GLN A 48 -3.28 -8.67 6.54
C GLN A 48 -4.27 -7.52 6.71
N ARG A 49 -4.11 -6.69 7.75
CA ARG A 49 -4.98 -5.52 7.95
C ARG A 49 -4.78 -4.47 6.86
N VAL A 50 -3.53 -4.22 6.48
CA VAL A 50 -3.18 -3.31 5.39
C VAL A 50 -3.72 -3.83 4.06
N GLU A 51 -3.55 -5.11 3.73
CA GLU A 51 -4.09 -5.70 2.49
C GLU A 51 -5.62 -5.74 2.44
N ASN A 52 -6.29 -5.79 3.59
CA ASN A 52 -7.76 -5.74 3.67
C ASN A 52 -8.32 -4.31 3.75
N ALA A 53 -7.48 -3.28 3.62
CA ALA A 53 -7.85 -1.87 3.82
C ALA A 53 -8.64 -1.62 5.13
N LYS A 54 -8.37 -2.42 6.17
CA LYS A 54 -9.00 -2.25 7.48
C LYS A 54 -8.21 -1.24 8.29
N SER A 55 -8.75 -0.03 8.36
CA SER A 55 -8.29 1.03 9.27
C SER A 55 -8.11 0.48 10.69
N ALA A 56 -7.07 0.93 11.40
CA ALA A 56 -6.85 0.59 12.80
C ALA A 56 -7.93 1.14 13.75
N SER A 57 -8.74 2.07 13.27
CA SER A 57 -9.87 2.63 13.98
C SER A 57 -11.15 2.21 13.28
N ALA A 58 -11.79 1.18 13.83
CA ALA A 58 -13.23 1.03 13.85
C ALA A 58 -13.61 0.70 15.30
#